data_AF-A0A9Q0REU9-F1
#
_entry.id   AF-A0A9Q0REU9-F1
#
_cell.length_a   1.000
_cell.length_b   1.000
_cell.length_c   1.000
_cell.angle_alpha   90.00
_cell.angle_beta   90.00
_cell.angle_gamma   90.00
#
_symmetry.space_group_name_H-M   'P 1'
#
loop_
_entity.id
_entity.type
_entity.pdbx_description
1 polymer ?
#
loop_
_entity_poly.entity_id
_entity_poly.type
_entity_poly.pdbx_seq_one_letter_code
_entity_poly.pdbx_strand_id
1 'polypeptide(L)'
;MESIHKSIKELGLDTKKISFVCYGDVIKLRHKSTGKRLHSHPINYNTGSKQQEITGYDGNDDNDWWVVHGPHKDGDRENCKKGKAIKAGDIIRLEHVKTGKNLHSHGNFNSPSTNQQEVTCYGDSGVGDGNDNWKLEFKETKKLKWKPDMAINLTHVNTGAKLHSHSGHQTKVSHQQEVTGYKGGDANDDWALDIIRMEDRISLLTSQLGKYKICYGDVIKLRHKNTAKRLHSHPINYNTGSKQQEVTCFDGSDDNDWWIIHGFHKDGERENYKKGKFVKVGDIIRFEHIKTGRNLHSHSGIKSPTTNQQEITCYGNFGIGDSNDNWKIKFKDSKKKLWKGKNTITLTHVNTGAKLHSHSNITIVSKQQEVTVYKERDSNDDWVLDALI
;
A
#
# COMPACT_ATOMS: atom_id res chain seq x y z
N MET A 1 -13.83 1.20 -12.94
CA MET A 1 -12.73 2.14 -13.28
C MET A 1 -13.10 3.62 -13.18
N GLU A 2 -14.02 4.19 -13.98
CA GLU A 2 -14.45 5.62 -13.82
C GLU A 2 -15.21 5.88 -12.50
N SER A 3 -15.99 4.90 -12.03
CA SER A 3 -16.76 4.99 -10.79
C SER A 3 -15.89 4.98 -9.53
N ILE A 4 -14.83 4.15 -9.46
CA ILE A 4 -13.84 4.21 -8.38
C ILE A 4 -13.17 5.58 -8.30
N HIS A 5 -12.76 6.14 -9.45
CA HIS A 5 -12.07 7.43 -9.49
C HIS A 5 -12.93 8.57 -8.94
N LYS A 6 -14.26 8.46 -9.03
CA LYS A 6 -15.20 9.45 -8.49
C LYS A 6 -15.39 9.31 -6.98
N SER A 7 -15.67 8.10 -6.48
CA SER A 7 -15.89 7.85 -5.03
C SER A 7 -14.60 8.03 -4.21
N ILE A 8 -13.44 7.67 -4.76
CA ILE A 8 -12.13 7.88 -4.13
C ILE A 8 -11.76 9.38 -4.10
N LYS A 9 -12.19 10.17 -5.09
CA LYS A 9 -12.05 11.64 -5.12
C LYS A 9 -12.83 12.32 -3.99
N GLU A 10 -14.05 11.87 -3.74
CA GLU A 10 -14.98 12.46 -2.76
C GLU A 10 -14.57 12.16 -1.31
N LEU A 11 -13.89 11.03 -1.05
CA LEU A 11 -13.33 10.67 0.26
C LEU A 11 -11.98 11.33 0.59
N GLY A 12 -11.44 12.17 -0.30
CA GLY A 12 -10.11 12.77 -0.14
C GLY A 12 -8.96 11.76 -0.10
N LEU A 13 -9.22 10.51 -0.49
CA LEU A 13 -8.24 9.43 -0.64
C LEU A 13 -7.67 9.44 -2.05
N ASP A 14 -7.24 10.61 -2.46
CA ASP A 14 -7.00 10.90 -3.86
C ASP A 14 -6.11 9.84 -4.54
N THR A 15 -6.58 9.31 -5.68
CA THR A 15 -5.75 8.69 -6.72
C THR A 15 -4.72 9.66 -7.31
N LYS A 16 -4.60 10.90 -6.77
CA LYS A 16 -3.45 11.79 -6.96
C LYS A 16 -2.18 10.99 -6.80
N LYS A 17 -1.54 10.74 -7.94
CA LYS A 17 -0.26 11.37 -8.29
C LYS A 17 0.35 11.98 -7.02
N ILE A 18 1.22 11.23 -6.32
CA ILE A 18 1.89 11.63 -5.07
C ILE A 18 2.04 13.16 -5.06
N SER A 19 1.32 13.88 -4.20
CA SER A 19 1.29 15.36 -4.33
C SER A 19 2.69 15.95 -4.14
N PHE A 20 3.46 15.31 -3.27
CA PHE A 20 4.90 15.42 -3.10
C PHE A 20 5.40 14.20 -2.32
N VAL A 21 6.65 13.81 -2.50
CA VAL A 21 7.26 12.66 -1.82
C VAL A 21 7.56 12.99 -0.37
N CYS A 22 7.27 12.03 0.51
CA CYS A 22 7.61 12.05 1.91
C CYS A 22 8.59 10.91 2.26
N TYR A 23 9.30 11.07 3.38
CA TYR A 23 10.06 9.96 3.94
C TYR A 23 9.13 8.78 4.27
N GLY A 24 9.59 7.57 3.99
CA GLY A 24 8.86 6.31 4.12
C GLY A 24 7.88 6.00 3.00
N ASP A 25 7.79 6.85 1.97
CA ASP A 25 7.07 6.54 0.74
C ASP A 25 7.82 5.48 -0.06
N VAL A 26 7.07 4.66 -0.81
CA VAL A 26 7.63 3.70 -1.76
C VAL A 26 7.47 4.26 -3.17
N ILE A 27 8.57 4.35 -3.89
CA ILE A 27 8.67 5.04 -5.17
C ILE A 27 9.29 4.14 -6.25
N LYS A 28 9.10 4.52 -7.51
CA LYS A 28 9.90 4.09 -8.65
C LYS A 28 10.59 5.30 -9.25
N LEU A 29 11.86 5.17 -9.62
CA LEU A 29 12.59 6.21 -10.34
C LEU A 29 12.77 5.78 -11.79
N ARG A 30 12.51 6.68 -12.72
CA ARG A 30 12.71 6.50 -14.15
C ARG A 30 13.79 7.44 -14.63
N HIS A 31 14.79 6.88 -15.31
CA HIS A 31 15.80 7.65 -16.00
C HIS A 31 15.15 8.40 -17.17
N LYS A 32 15.33 9.73 -17.25
CA LYS A 32 14.55 10.54 -18.19
C LYS A 32 14.91 10.28 -19.65
N SER A 33 16.19 10.11 -19.96
CA SER A 33 16.65 9.98 -21.35
C SER A 33 16.32 8.62 -21.96
N THR A 34 16.37 7.53 -21.18
CA THR A 34 16.10 6.18 -21.70
C THR A 34 14.73 5.62 -21.31
N GLY A 35 14.04 6.23 -20.35
CA GLY A 35 12.75 5.73 -19.85
C GLY A 35 12.84 4.47 -18.99
N LYS A 36 14.04 3.92 -18.77
CA LYS A 36 14.25 2.74 -17.92
C LYS A 36 14.16 3.08 -16.44
N ARG A 37 13.68 2.13 -15.63
CA ARG A 37 13.52 2.28 -14.19
C ARG A 37 14.79 1.87 -13.44
N LEU A 38 15.08 2.56 -12.34
CA LEU A 38 16.13 2.17 -11.40
C LEU A 38 15.74 0.82 -10.78
N HIS A 39 16.57 -0.19 -11.00
CA HIS A 39 16.26 -1.59 -10.74
C HIS A 39 17.41 -2.29 -10.03
N SER A 40 17.10 -3.29 -9.20
CA SER A 40 18.11 -4.17 -8.63
C SER A 40 17.59 -5.60 -8.41
N HIS A 41 18.48 -6.58 -8.51
CA HIS A 41 18.17 -8.01 -8.38
C HIS A 41 19.25 -8.74 -7.58
N PRO A 42 19.01 -9.96 -7.06
CA PRO A 42 20.01 -10.70 -6.27
C PRO A 42 21.14 -11.29 -7.16
N ILE A 43 21.72 -10.46 -8.03
CA ILE A 43 22.88 -10.74 -8.87
C ILE A 43 23.93 -9.70 -8.49
N ASN A 44 25.17 -10.13 -8.31
CA ASN A 44 26.30 -9.25 -7.99
C ASN A 44 27.15 -8.96 -9.22
N TYR A 45 27.84 -7.82 -9.22
CA TYR A 45 28.89 -7.58 -10.21
C TYR A 45 29.96 -8.68 -10.11
N ASN A 46 30.49 -9.11 -11.26
CA ASN A 46 31.59 -10.07 -11.32
C ASN A 46 32.98 -9.41 -11.22
N THR A 47 33.02 -8.08 -11.24
CA THR A 47 34.21 -7.23 -11.13
C THR A 47 33.93 -6.11 -10.11
N GLY A 48 34.87 -5.18 -9.93
CA GLY A 48 34.68 -4.06 -9.00
C GLY A 48 34.51 -4.54 -7.56
N SER A 49 33.55 -3.96 -6.84
CA SER A 49 33.28 -4.28 -5.43
C SER A 49 32.63 -5.65 -5.22
N LYS A 50 32.15 -6.30 -6.29
CA LYS A 50 31.36 -7.54 -6.25
C LYS A 50 30.08 -7.45 -5.40
N GLN A 51 29.58 -6.23 -5.18
CA GLN A 51 28.30 -5.99 -4.52
C GLN A 51 27.14 -6.20 -5.50
N GLN A 52 25.90 -6.12 -4.97
CA GLN A 52 24.67 -6.35 -5.74
C GLN A 52 24.57 -5.32 -6.86
N GLU A 53 24.23 -5.78 -8.07
CA GLU A 53 24.08 -4.92 -9.24
C GLU A 53 22.94 -3.92 -9.08
N ILE A 54 23.13 -2.76 -9.67
CA ILE A 54 22.06 -1.80 -9.94
C ILE A 54 22.03 -1.43 -11.41
N THR A 55 20.84 -1.33 -11.96
CA THR A 55 20.64 -1.30 -13.40
C THR A 55 19.46 -0.41 -13.78
N GLY A 56 19.38 -0.09 -15.07
CA GLY A 56 18.19 0.45 -15.71
C GLY A 56 17.42 -0.68 -16.40
N TYR A 57 16.18 -0.90 -16.02
CA TYR A 57 15.33 -1.97 -16.57
C TYR A 57 14.00 -1.44 -17.12
N ASP A 58 13.51 -2.05 -18.20
CA ASP A 58 12.25 -1.70 -18.88
C ASP A 58 11.20 -2.82 -18.81
N GLY A 59 11.56 -3.99 -18.27
CA GLY A 59 10.63 -5.11 -18.09
C GLY A 59 9.71 -4.95 -16.88
N ASN A 60 8.76 -5.88 -16.74
CA ASN A 60 7.70 -5.81 -15.74
C ASN A 60 7.99 -6.78 -14.59
N ASP A 61 8.61 -6.27 -13.52
CA ASP A 61 8.77 -6.97 -12.25
C ASP A 61 8.65 -6.00 -11.06
N ASP A 62 8.87 -6.51 -9.84
CA ASP A 62 8.80 -5.75 -8.58
C ASP A 62 10.17 -5.27 -8.08
N ASN A 63 11.21 -5.32 -8.91
CA ASN A 63 12.59 -4.95 -8.53
C ASN A 63 12.88 -3.45 -8.73
N ASP A 64 11.89 -2.68 -9.16
CA ASP A 64 11.98 -1.22 -9.36
C ASP A 64 11.56 -0.40 -8.13
N TRP A 65 11.17 -1.06 -7.04
CA TRP A 65 10.56 -0.42 -5.88
C TRP A 65 11.60 -0.02 -4.82
N TRP A 66 11.54 1.24 -4.40
CA TRP A 66 12.47 1.82 -3.44
C TRP A 66 11.73 2.53 -2.32
N VAL A 67 12.09 2.28 -1.06
CA VAL A 67 11.61 3.05 0.08
C VAL A 67 12.54 4.24 0.31
N VAL A 68 11.99 5.44 0.46
CA VAL A 68 12.79 6.64 0.73
C VAL A 68 13.01 6.81 2.22
N HIS A 69 14.26 6.77 2.67
CA HIS A 69 14.64 6.96 4.07
C HIS A 69 15.40 8.26 4.29
N GLY A 70 15.44 8.70 5.54
CA GLY A 70 16.38 9.72 5.99
C GLY A 70 17.84 9.23 5.93
N PRO A 71 18.80 10.15 6.13
CA PRO A 71 20.23 9.86 6.04
C PRO A 71 20.68 8.76 7.02
N HIS A 72 21.79 8.10 6.73
CA HIS A 72 22.42 7.15 7.64
C HIS A 72 22.77 7.84 8.99
N LYS A 73 22.57 7.14 10.12
CA LYS A 73 22.70 7.61 11.53
C LYS A 73 21.75 8.73 11.97
N ASP A 74 21.26 9.55 11.06
CA ASP A 74 20.43 10.73 11.34
C ASP A 74 18.97 10.59 10.87
N GLY A 75 18.61 9.43 10.29
CA GLY A 75 17.30 9.19 9.70
C GLY A 75 16.12 9.17 10.68
N ASP A 76 16.39 9.00 11.98
CA ASP A 76 15.38 9.04 13.05
C ASP A 76 15.10 10.47 13.59
N ARG A 77 15.84 11.47 13.12
CA ARG A 77 15.61 12.88 13.48
C ARG A 77 14.20 13.30 13.05
N GLU A 78 13.56 14.16 13.84
CA GLU A 78 12.16 14.58 13.67
C GLU A 78 11.84 15.13 12.27
N ASN A 79 12.81 15.78 11.62
CA ASN A 79 12.68 16.35 10.28
C ASN A 79 12.74 15.30 9.15
N CYS A 80 13.26 14.09 9.42
CA CYS A 80 13.39 13.00 8.45
C CYS A 80 12.46 11.80 8.75
N LYS A 81 11.54 11.95 9.70
CA LYS A 81 10.57 10.91 10.05
C LYS A 81 9.57 10.64 8.94
N LYS A 82 9.05 9.41 8.94
CA LYS A 82 8.01 8.97 8.01
C LYS A 82 6.84 9.96 7.94
N GLY A 83 6.43 10.32 6.73
CA GLY A 83 5.35 11.28 6.45
C GLY A 83 5.78 12.75 6.39
N LYS A 84 7.05 13.08 6.69
CA LYS A 84 7.59 14.43 6.45
C LYS A 84 7.95 14.60 4.98
N ALA A 85 7.56 15.73 4.40
CA ALA A 85 7.81 16.06 3.00
C ALA A 85 9.30 16.31 2.73
N ILE A 86 9.79 15.76 1.61
CA ILE A 86 11.18 15.90 1.17
C ILE A 86 11.33 17.14 0.29
N LYS A 87 12.43 17.87 0.49
CA LYS A 87 12.77 19.15 -0.16
C LYS A 87 14.11 19.05 -0.89
N ALA A 88 14.39 20.04 -1.73
CA ALA A 88 15.69 20.18 -2.37
C ALA A 88 16.79 20.36 -1.31
N GLY A 89 17.92 19.68 -1.50
CA GLY A 89 19.06 19.70 -0.60
C GLY A 89 18.99 18.67 0.53
N ASP A 90 17.83 18.02 0.76
CA ASP A 90 17.72 16.95 1.73
C ASP A 90 18.62 15.77 1.34
N ILE A 91 19.24 15.15 2.35
CA ILE A 91 19.96 13.89 2.19
C ILE A 91 18.97 12.76 2.40
N ILE A 92 18.95 11.82 1.46
CA ILE A 92 18.06 10.65 1.47
C ILE A 92 18.87 9.37 1.31
N ARG A 93 18.23 8.25 1.63
CA ARG A 93 18.66 6.90 1.23
C ARG A 93 17.52 6.21 0.50
N LEU A 94 17.86 5.32 -0.43
CA LEU A 94 16.87 4.51 -1.14
C LEU A 94 17.11 3.05 -0.80
N GLU A 95 16.16 2.42 -0.11
CA GLU A 95 16.19 0.98 0.21
C GLU A 95 15.41 0.21 -0.85
N HIS A 96 16.06 -0.73 -1.53
CA HIS A 96 15.42 -1.61 -2.49
C HIS A 96 14.45 -2.56 -1.76
N VAL A 97 13.17 -2.50 -2.11
CA VAL A 97 12.09 -3.18 -1.35
C VAL A 97 12.28 -4.69 -1.27
N LYS A 98 12.72 -5.33 -2.35
CA LYS A 98 12.74 -6.79 -2.43
C LYS A 98 13.93 -7.39 -1.68
N THR A 99 15.11 -6.78 -1.78
CA THR A 99 16.33 -7.29 -1.13
C THR A 99 16.65 -6.62 0.19
N GLY A 100 16.03 -5.47 0.49
CA GLY A 100 16.30 -4.66 1.67
C GLY A 100 17.69 -4.01 1.66
N LYS A 101 18.39 -4.00 0.52
CA LYS A 101 19.70 -3.34 0.37
C LYS A 101 19.53 -1.87 -0.01
N ASN A 102 20.49 -1.02 0.34
CA ASN A 102 20.47 0.40 0.03
C ASN A 102 21.20 0.71 -1.28
N LEU A 103 20.70 1.69 -2.04
CA LEU A 103 21.45 2.35 -3.11
C LEU A 103 22.75 2.92 -2.55
N HIS A 104 23.88 2.45 -3.08
CA HIS A 104 25.20 2.67 -2.51
C HIS A 104 26.21 3.04 -3.59
N SER A 105 27.25 3.79 -3.24
CA SER A 105 28.38 4.01 -4.15
C SER A 105 29.66 4.31 -3.38
N HIS A 106 30.80 4.05 -3.99
CA HIS A 106 32.12 4.27 -3.38
C HIS A 106 33.09 4.77 -4.45
N GLY A 107 34.07 5.57 -4.03
CA GLY A 107 34.98 6.26 -4.96
C GLY A 107 36.11 5.38 -5.51
N ASN A 108 36.24 4.14 -5.02
CA ASN A 108 37.42 3.31 -5.24
C ASN A 108 37.21 2.21 -6.29
N PHE A 109 36.00 2.05 -6.81
CA PHE A 109 35.68 1.02 -7.78
C PHE A 109 35.01 1.65 -9.00
N ASN A 110 35.34 1.08 -10.16
CA ASN A 110 34.81 1.51 -11.44
C ASN A 110 33.76 0.53 -11.95
N SER A 111 32.76 1.06 -12.63
CA SER A 111 31.73 0.30 -13.30
C SER A 111 32.31 -0.54 -14.46
N PRO A 112 31.79 -1.74 -14.69
CA PRO A 112 32.40 -2.71 -15.60
C PRO A 112 32.40 -2.31 -17.08
N SER A 113 31.47 -1.46 -17.52
CA SER A 113 31.25 -1.20 -18.94
C SER A 113 31.62 0.23 -19.36
N THR A 114 31.46 1.21 -18.49
CA THR A 114 31.80 2.62 -18.78
C THR A 114 33.06 3.10 -18.06
N ASN A 115 33.58 2.33 -17.10
CA ASN A 115 34.70 2.72 -16.24
C ASN A 115 34.44 4.03 -15.47
N GLN A 116 33.17 4.37 -15.24
CA GLN A 116 32.72 5.45 -14.36
C GLN A 116 32.70 4.94 -12.90
N GLN A 117 32.28 5.77 -11.93
CA GLN A 117 32.20 5.30 -10.55
C GLN A 117 31.13 4.21 -10.41
N GLU A 118 31.44 3.12 -9.71
CA GLU A 118 30.49 2.02 -9.50
C GLU A 118 29.38 2.42 -8.52
N VAL A 119 28.13 2.11 -8.87
CA VAL A 119 26.96 2.22 -7.99
C VAL A 119 26.41 0.82 -7.80
N THR A 120 25.97 0.50 -6.59
CA THR A 120 25.63 -0.86 -6.17
C THR A 120 24.42 -0.84 -5.24
N CYS A 121 23.98 -2.02 -4.84
CA CYS A 121 23.15 -2.22 -3.65
C CYS A 121 23.98 -2.86 -2.52
N TYR A 122 23.95 -2.26 -1.32
CA TYR A 122 24.76 -2.69 -0.17
C TYR A 122 23.94 -2.78 1.13
N GLY A 123 24.47 -3.51 2.12
CA GLY A 123 23.83 -3.67 3.42
C GLY A 123 22.69 -4.68 3.40
N ASP A 124 21.87 -4.70 4.45
CA ASP A 124 20.72 -5.62 4.60
C ASP A 124 19.62 -5.00 5.47
N SER A 125 18.36 -5.18 5.07
CA SER A 125 17.17 -4.67 5.77
C SER A 125 17.25 -3.18 6.15
N GLY A 126 17.74 -2.36 5.22
CA GLY A 126 17.91 -0.92 5.38
C GLY A 126 19.13 -0.51 6.22
N VAL A 127 19.84 -1.47 6.82
CA VAL A 127 21.11 -1.24 7.52
C VAL A 127 22.23 -1.16 6.50
N GLY A 128 22.97 -0.06 6.49
CA GLY A 128 24.16 0.12 5.67
C GLY A 128 25.08 1.15 6.30
N ASP A 129 25.67 2.06 5.52
CA ASP A 129 26.66 3.03 6.01
C ASP A 129 26.51 4.43 5.40
N GLY A 130 27.51 5.29 5.60
CA GLY A 130 27.48 6.66 5.10
C GLY A 130 27.53 6.81 3.57
N ASN A 131 27.91 5.76 2.85
CA ASN A 131 27.95 5.72 1.37
C ASN A 131 26.58 5.37 0.76
N ASP A 132 25.55 5.19 1.60
CA ASP A 132 24.16 5.08 1.15
C ASP A 132 23.49 6.44 0.97
N ASN A 133 24.18 7.53 1.33
CA ASN A 133 23.62 8.88 1.39
C ASN A 133 23.68 9.60 0.04
N TRP A 134 22.53 10.06 -0.42
CA TRP A 134 22.36 10.80 -1.66
C TRP A 134 21.69 12.15 -1.39
N LYS A 135 22.29 13.23 -1.83
CA LYS A 135 21.71 14.57 -1.78
C LYS A 135 20.73 14.73 -2.95
N LEU A 136 19.48 15.06 -2.63
CA LEU A 136 18.43 15.29 -3.61
C LEU A 136 18.47 16.72 -4.15
N GLU A 137 18.56 16.88 -5.46
CA GLU A 137 18.59 18.17 -6.12
C GLU A 137 17.48 18.26 -7.18
N PHE A 138 16.77 19.38 -7.22
CA PHE A 138 15.74 19.63 -8.24
C PHE A 138 16.36 20.40 -9.40
N LYS A 139 16.08 19.99 -10.64
CA LYS A 139 16.51 20.77 -11.81
C LYS A 139 15.81 22.13 -11.88
N GLU A 140 14.57 22.22 -11.39
CA GLU A 140 13.83 23.48 -11.29
C GLU A 140 13.91 24.06 -9.86
N THR A 141 14.63 25.17 -9.71
CA THR A 141 14.98 25.77 -8.40
C THR A 141 13.81 26.44 -7.68
N LYS A 142 12.70 26.75 -8.38
CA LYS A 142 11.50 27.38 -7.79
C LYS A 142 10.63 26.42 -6.97
N LYS A 143 10.92 25.11 -6.99
CA LYS A 143 10.10 24.09 -6.34
C LYS A 143 10.63 23.84 -4.92
N LEU A 144 9.71 23.81 -3.96
CA LEU A 144 10.03 23.61 -2.54
C LEU A 144 9.87 22.16 -2.07
N LYS A 145 9.22 21.30 -2.87
CA LYS A 145 8.91 19.90 -2.53
C LYS A 145 9.07 19.01 -3.74
N TRP A 146 9.47 17.76 -3.53
CA TRP A 146 9.67 16.79 -4.61
C TRP A 146 8.34 16.28 -5.16
N LYS A 147 8.02 16.56 -6.43
CA LYS A 147 6.77 16.14 -7.10
C LYS A 147 7.00 15.13 -8.24
N PRO A 148 5.98 14.34 -8.64
CA PRO A 148 6.10 13.24 -9.60
C PRO A 148 6.68 13.55 -10.98
N ASP A 149 6.46 14.76 -11.49
CA ASP A 149 6.90 15.19 -12.82
C ASP A 149 8.23 15.95 -12.81
N MET A 150 8.82 16.15 -11.64
CA MET A 150 10.05 16.92 -11.51
C MET A 150 11.26 16.08 -11.90
N ALA A 151 12.11 16.68 -12.72
CA ALA A 151 13.45 16.17 -12.95
C ALA A 151 14.33 16.45 -11.71
N ILE A 152 15.01 15.40 -11.25
CA ILE A 152 15.88 15.44 -10.09
C ILE A 152 17.26 14.88 -10.45
N ASN A 153 18.27 15.29 -9.69
CA ASN A 153 19.54 14.58 -9.60
C ASN A 153 19.72 14.03 -8.18
N LEU A 154 20.41 12.90 -8.09
CA LEU A 154 20.85 12.31 -6.83
C LEU A 154 22.37 12.36 -6.82
N THR A 155 22.94 13.21 -5.96
CA THR A 155 24.39 13.38 -5.84
C THR A 155 24.89 12.58 -4.64
N HIS A 156 25.74 11.57 -4.88
CA HIS A 156 26.33 10.76 -3.82
C HIS A 156 27.16 11.65 -2.88
N VAL A 157 26.83 11.66 -1.60
CA VAL A 157 27.35 12.66 -0.64
C VAL A 157 28.87 12.57 -0.49
N ASN A 158 29.43 11.36 -0.42
CA ASN A 158 30.84 11.19 -0.11
C ASN A 158 31.77 11.39 -1.32
N THR A 159 31.28 11.21 -2.55
CA THR A 159 32.12 11.32 -3.76
C THR A 159 31.77 12.49 -4.67
N GLY A 160 30.58 13.07 -4.50
CA GLY A 160 30.05 14.13 -5.37
C GLY A 160 29.63 13.66 -6.75
N ALA A 161 29.65 12.34 -7.02
CA ALA A 161 29.19 11.78 -8.29
C ALA A 161 27.66 11.71 -8.31
N LYS A 162 27.05 12.03 -9.46
CA LYS A 162 25.61 11.95 -9.68
C LYS A 162 25.21 10.56 -10.15
N LEU A 163 24.05 10.09 -9.70
CA LEU A 163 23.43 8.87 -10.23
C LEU A 163 23.14 9.07 -11.72
N HIS A 164 23.76 8.23 -12.54
CA HIS A 164 23.88 8.43 -13.98
C HIS A 164 23.56 7.14 -14.72
N SER A 165 23.01 7.26 -15.93
CA SER A 165 22.81 6.12 -16.81
C SER A 165 22.63 6.57 -18.26
N HIS A 166 23.04 5.78 -19.24
CA HIS A 166 22.87 6.16 -20.64
C HIS A 166 22.62 4.95 -21.53
N SER A 167 22.06 5.20 -22.71
CA SER A 167 21.79 4.15 -23.70
C SER A 167 23.09 3.53 -24.21
N GLY A 168 23.05 2.23 -24.51
CA GLY A 168 24.15 1.52 -25.18
C GLY A 168 25.18 0.85 -24.27
N HIS A 169 25.06 1.00 -22.95
CA HIS A 169 25.95 0.37 -21.99
C HIS A 169 25.16 -0.55 -21.05
N GLN A 170 25.63 -1.78 -20.90
CA GLN A 170 24.97 -2.81 -20.11
C GLN A 170 25.95 -3.44 -19.13
N THR A 171 25.45 -3.95 -18.01
CA THR A 171 26.24 -4.77 -17.10
C THR A 171 26.66 -6.08 -17.78
N LYS A 172 27.79 -6.65 -17.34
CA LYS A 172 28.33 -7.87 -17.94
C LYS A 172 27.59 -9.15 -17.52
N VAL A 173 26.88 -9.13 -16.39
CA VAL A 173 26.25 -10.32 -15.82
C VAL A 173 24.77 -10.40 -16.17
N SER A 174 24.00 -9.34 -15.89
CA SER A 174 22.55 -9.33 -16.19
C SER A 174 22.21 -8.77 -17.57
N HIS A 175 23.16 -8.14 -18.27
CA HIS A 175 22.94 -7.50 -19.58
C HIS A 175 21.85 -6.42 -19.55
N GLN A 176 21.57 -5.84 -18.39
CA GLN A 176 20.65 -4.70 -18.24
C GLN A 176 21.41 -3.38 -18.32
N GLN A 177 20.73 -2.26 -18.55
CA GLN A 177 21.39 -0.97 -18.74
C GLN A 177 22.21 -0.61 -17.50
N GLU A 178 23.45 -0.17 -17.68
CA GLU A 178 24.34 0.16 -16.57
C GLU A 178 23.89 1.46 -15.88
N VAL A 179 23.94 1.47 -14.54
CA VAL A 179 23.74 2.67 -13.71
C VAL A 179 25.02 2.90 -12.93
N THR A 180 25.49 4.15 -12.91
CA THR A 180 26.83 4.54 -12.47
C THR A 180 26.81 5.87 -11.71
N GLY A 181 27.97 6.25 -11.17
CA GLY A 181 28.23 7.57 -10.61
C GLY A 181 29.07 8.39 -11.58
N TYR A 182 28.59 9.56 -11.98
CA TYR A 182 29.28 10.45 -12.92
C TYR A 182 29.51 11.85 -12.35
N LYS A 183 30.71 12.40 -12.52
CA LYS A 183 31.06 13.75 -12.04
C LYS A 183 30.94 14.84 -13.11
N GLY A 184 30.93 14.47 -14.39
CA GLY A 184 30.97 15.43 -15.49
C GLY A 184 29.69 16.26 -15.64
N GLY A 185 28.55 15.69 -15.26
CA GLY A 185 27.28 16.39 -15.26
C GLY A 185 26.67 16.51 -16.67
N ASP A 186 25.56 15.83 -16.93
CA ASP A 186 24.84 15.96 -18.21
C ASP A 186 23.33 15.62 -18.06
N ALA A 187 22.62 15.42 -19.17
CA ALA A 187 21.21 15.05 -19.16
C ALA A 187 20.95 13.58 -18.74
N ASN A 188 21.99 12.74 -18.69
CA ASN A 188 21.94 11.34 -18.28
C ASN A 188 21.97 11.19 -16.74
N ASP A 189 22.13 12.29 -16.02
CA ASP A 189 21.94 12.36 -14.57
C ASP A 189 20.48 12.56 -14.18
N ASP A 190 19.59 12.85 -15.12
CA ASP A 190 18.24 13.30 -14.82
C ASP A 190 17.28 12.12 -14.62
N TRP A 191 16.74 12.03 -13.41
CA TRP A 191 15.72 11.05 -13.02
C TRP A 191 14.39 11.76 -12.74
N ALA A 192 13.30 11.02 -12.83
CA ALA A 192 11.98 11.47 -12.40
C ALA A 192 11.26 10.34 -11.66
N LEU A 193 10.23 10.66 -10.88
CA LEU A 193 9.36 9.61 -10.36
C LEU A 193 8.62 8.99 -11.54
N ASP A 194 8.59 7.66 -11.58
CA ASP A 194 7.76 6.97 -12.56
C ASP A 194 6.28 7.05 -12.17
N ILE A 195 5.40 6.86 -13.15
CA ILE A 195 3.97 6.79 -12.88
C ILE A 195 3.70 5.47 -12.13
N ILE A 196 3.41 5.58 -10.84
CA ILE A 196 2.92 4.46 -10.05
C ILE A 196 1.45 4.27 -10.38
N ARG A 197 1.11 3.21 -11.12
CA ARG A 197 -0.30 2.84 -11.34
C ARG A 197 -0.89 2.37 -10.01
N MET A 198 -2.19 2.60 -9.83
CA MET A 198 -2.87 2.19 -8.61
C MET A 198 -2.78 0.67 -8.39
N GLU A 199 -2.87 -0.11 -9.46
CA GLU A 199 -2.70 -1.56 -9.47
C GLU A 199 -1.32 -2.00 -8.96
N ASP A 200 -0.26 -1.30 -9.39
CA ASP A 200 1.11 -1.58 -8.94
C ASP A 200 1.26 -1.27 -7.43
N ARG A 201 0.65 -0.18 -6.95
CA ARG A 201 0.63 0.17 -5.52
C ARG A 201 -0.17 -0.83 -4.69
N ILE A 202 -1.30 -1.31 -5.20
CA ILE A 202 -2.10 -2.38 -4.58
C ILE A 202 -1.27 -3.66 -4.50
N SER A 203 -0.64 -4.07 -5.59
CA SER A 203 0.20 -5.28 -5.66
C SER A 203 1.33 -5.22 -4.63
N LEU A 204 2.05 -4.10 -4.57
CA LEU A 204 3.11 -3.85 -3.60
C LEU A 204 2.61 -3.93 -2.14
N LEU A 205 1.55 -3.19 -1.80
CA LEU A 205 1.01 -3.21 -0.44
C LEU A 205 0.50 -4.60 -0.06
N THR A 206 -0.07 -5.31 -1.04
CA THR A 206 -0.53 -6.70 -0.90
C THR A 206 0.63 -7.65 -0.62
N SER A 207 1.75 -7.55 -1.33
CA SER A 207 2.94 -8.38 -1.07
C SER A 207 3.53 -8.11 0.33
N GLN A 208 3.36 -6.90 0.86
CA GLN A 208 3.83 -6.50 2.19
C GLN A 208 2.78 -6.64 3.32
N LEU A 209 1.59 -7.20 3.05
CA LEU A 209 0.47 -7.32 4.00
C LEU A 209 0.88 -7.82 5.39
N GLY A 210 1.82 -8.76 5.46
CA GLY A 210 2.29 -9.33 6.74
C GLY A 210 2.99 -8.33 7.66
N LYS A 211 3.61 -7.28 7.11
CA LYS A 211 4.31 -6.23 7.86
C LYS A 211 3.41 -5.01 8.11
N TYR A 212 2.41 -4.80 7.27
CA TYR A 212 1.51 -3.65 7.35
C TYR A 212 0.63 -3.71 8.61
N LYS A 213 0.49 -2.56 9.29
CA LYS A 213 -0.37 -2.39 10.48
C LYS A 213 -1.57 -1.56 10.06
N ILE A 214 -2.76 -2.14 10.19
CA ILE A 214 -4.00 -1.52 9.73
C ILE A 214 -4.37 -0.35 10.61
N CYS A 215 -4.74 0.74 9.96
CA CYS A 215 -5.14 2.00 10.55
C CYS A 215 -6.60 2.32 10.21
N TYR A 216 -7.22 3.15 11.05
CA TYR A 216 -8.46 3.80 10.67
C TYR A 216 -8.21 4.69 9.44
N GLY A 217 -9.13 4.66 8.49
CA GLY A 217 -9.06 5.33 7.20
C GLY A 217 -8.36 4.54 6.10
N ASP A 218 -7.76 3.39 6.41
CA ASP A 218 -7.30 2.47 5.37
C ASP A 218 -8.52 1.93 4.60
N VAL A 219 -8.33 1.75 3.28
CA VAL A 219 -9.33 1.12 2.42
C VAL A 219 -8.85 -0.26 2.06
N ILE A 220 -9.72 -1.24 2.29
CA ILE A 220 -9.34 -2.64 2.32
C ILE A 220 -10.33 -3.51 1.54
N LYS A 221 -9.84 -4.68 1.12
CA LYS A 221 -10.68 -5.82 0.73
C LYS A 221 -10.60 -6.87 1.83
N LEU A 222 -11.74 -7.31 2.35
CA LEU A 222 -11.81 -8.45 3.26
C LEU A 222 -12.18 -9.71 2.49
N ARG A 223 -11.55 -10.82 2.84
CA ARG A 223 -11.82 -12.14 2.25
C ARG A 223 -12.25 -13.12 3.32
N HIS A 224 -13.34 -13.83 3.04
CA HIS A 224 -13.80 -14.93 3.86
C HIS A 224 -12.79 -16.07 3.75
N LYS A 225 -12.33 -16.59 4.90
CA LYS A 225 -11.17 -17.48 4.93
C LYS A 225 -11.44 -18.83 4.29
N ASN A 226 -12.62 -19.42 4.51
CA ASN A 226 -12.90 -20.78 4.04
C ASN A 226 -13.25 -20.81 2.55
N THR A 227 -13.96 -19.80 2.04
CA THR A 227 -14.39 -19.78 0.63
C THR A 227 -13.49 -18.95 -0.27
N ALA A 228 -12.53 -18.21 0.30
CA ALA A 228 -11.64 -17.28 -0.42
C ALA A 228 -12.35 -16.19 -1.24
N LYS A 229 -13.65 -15.98 -1.02
CA LYS A 229 -14.44 -14.91 -1.67
C LYS A 229 -14.39 -13.62 -0.86
N ARG A 230 -14.53 -12.48 -1.54
CA ARG A 230 -14.42 -11.16 -0.94
C ARG A 230 -15.76 -10.64 -0.46
N LEU A 231 -15.75 -9.92 0.67
CA LEU A 231 -16.90 -9.16 1.13
C LEU A 231 -17.22 -8.07 0.11
N HIS A 232 -18.45 -8.08 -0.38
CA HIS A 232 -18.90 -7.32 -1.55
C HIS A 232 -20.27 -6.70 -1.28
N SER A 233 -20.57 -5.57 -1.91
CA SER A 233 -21.93 -5.02 -1.92
C SER A 233 -22.22 -4.24 -3.19
N HIS A 234 -23.43 -4.31 -3.70
CA HIS A 234 -23.81 -3.68 -4.97
C HIS A 234 -25.24 -3.13 -4.87
N PRO A 235 -25.71 -2.24 -5.76
CA PRO A 235 -27.00 -1.55 -5.62
C PRO A 235 -28.20 -2.45 -5.95
N ILE A 236 -28.24 -3.64 -5.35
CA ILE A 236 -29.36 -4.57 -5.34
C ILE A 236 -29.79 -4.68 -3.88
N ASN A 237 -31.09 -4.73 -3.64
CA ASN A 237 -31.67 -4.87 -2.31
C ASN A 237 -32.23 -6.27 -2.12
N TYR A 238 -32.35 -6.70 -0.86
CA TYR A 238 -33.14 -7.88 -0.54
C TYR A 238 -34.61 -7.70 -0.98
N ASN A 239 -35.22 -8.76 -1.50
CA ASN A 239 -36.64 -8.76 -1.87
C ASN A 239 -37.58 -8.99 -0.67
N THR A 240 -37.01 -9.48 0.44
CA THR A 240 -37.68 -9.75 1.72
C THR A 240 -36.86 -9.13 2.86
N GLY A 241 -37.23 -9.39 4.12
CA GLY A 241 -36.48 -8.86 5.26
C GLY A 241 -36.53 -7.33 5.33
N SER A 242 -35.36 -6.70 5.53
CA SER A 242 -35.26 -5.23 5.64
C SER A 242 -35.49 -4.49 4.32
N LYS A 243 -35.38 -5.21 3.18
CA LYS A 243 -35.31 -4.63 1.83
C LYS A 243 -34.19 -3.60 1.64
N GLN A 244 -33.16 -3.64 2.49
CA GLN A 244 -31.95 -2.84 2.36
C GLN A 244 -30.98 -3.48 1.35
N GLN A 245 -29.89 -2.78 1.07
CA GLN A 245 -28.88 -3.25 0.12
C GLN A 245 -28.19 -4.49 0.62
N GLU A 246 -28.01 -5.46 -0.27
CA GLU A 246 -27.40 -6.73 0.10
C GLU A 246 -25.89 -6.64 0.27
N VAL A 247 -25.38 -7.55 1.10
CA VAL A 247 -23.96 -7.79 1.30
C VAL A 247 -23.70 -9.26 1.02
N THR A 248 -22.66 -9.53 0.23
CA THR A 248 -22.38 -10.84 -0.34
C THR A 248 -20.90 -11.18 -0.25
N CYS A 249 -20.59 -12.44 -0.55
CA CYS A 249 -19.26 -12.89 -0.88
C CYS A 249 -19.17 -13.09 -2.39
N PHE A 250 -18.25 -12.36 -3.05
CA PHE A 250 -18.05 -12.42 -4.50
C PHE A 250 -16.71 -13.07 -4.86
N ASP A 251 -16.74 -13.92 -5.89
CA ASP A 251 -15.56 -14.66 -6.37
C ASP A 251 -14.78 -13.88 -7.43
N GLY A 252 -15.46 -12.99 -8.17
CA GLY A 252 -14.82 -12.04 -9.07
C GLY A 252 -14.16 -10.89 -8.32
N SER A 253 -13.42 -10.05 -9.05
CA SER A 253 -12.79 -8.84 -8.52
C SER A 253 -13.39 -7.62 -9.19
N ASP A 254 -13.95 -6.72 -8.40
CA ASP A 254 -14.41 -5.45 -8.92
C ASP A 254 -14.28 -4.33 -7.87
N ASP A 255 -14.90 -3.21 -8.18
CA ASP A 255 -14.88 -1.97 -7.41
C ASP A 255 -15.77 -2.02 -6.16
N ASN A 256 -16.64 -3.03 -6.05
CA ASN A 256 -17.58 -3.23 -4.95
C ASN A 256 -16.98 -4.05 -3.78
N ASP A 257 -15.73 -4.48 -3.90
CA ASP A 257 -15.02 -5.21 -2.83
C ASP A 257 -14.38 -4.27 -1.78
N TRP A 258 -14.40 -2.96 -2.02
CA TRP A 258 -13.62 -1.99 -1.25
C TRP A 258 -14.42 -1.38 -0.10
N TRP A 259 -13.81 -1.41 1.09
CA TRP A 259 -14.38 -0.91 2.33
C TRP A 259 -13.38 -0.02 3.04
N ILE A 260 -13.81 1.14 3.52
CA ILE A 260 -12.98 2.01 4.38
C ILE A 260 -13.29 1.74 5.85
N ILE A 261 -12.24 1.75 6.68
CA ILE A 261 -12.36 1.53 8.12
C ILE A 261 -12.59 2.85 8.85
N HIS A 262 -13.68 2.95 9.59
CA HIS A 262 -14.00 4.11 10.42
C HIS A 262 -14.04 3.76 11.91
N GLY A 263 -14.01 4.82 12.74
CA GLY A 263 -14.33 4.70 14.15
C GLY A 263 -15.82 4.41 14.37
N PHE A 264 -16.16 3.87 15.54
CA PHE A 264 -17.53 3.56 15.93
C PHE A 264 -18.46 4.79 15.95
N HIS A 265 -19.76 4.54 15.75
CA HIS A 265 -20.82 5.52 15.99
C HIS A 265 -21.24 5.52 17.47
N LYS A 266 -21.33 6.71 18.07
CA LYS A 266 -22.15 6.97 19.24
C LYS A 266 -23.33 7.81 18.76
N ASP A 267 -24.56 7.47 19.16
CA ASP A 267 -25.79 8.08 18.62
C ASP A 267 -25.66 9.61 18.52
N GLY A 268 -25.78 10.15 17.30
CA GLY A 268 -25.77 11.59 17.03
C GLY A 268 -24.41 12.27 16.84
N GLU A 269 -23.27 11.59 17.06
CA GLU A 269 -21.94 12.18 16.89
C GLU A 269 -21.14 11.55 15.72
N ARG A 270 -20.55 12.41 14.88
CA ARG A 270 -19.82 11.98 13.67
C ARG A 270 -18.42 11.44 13.92
N GLU A 271 -17.78 11.62 15.08
CA GLU A 271 -16.34 11.34 15.16
C GLU A 271 -15.84 10.71 16.46
N ASN A 272 -15.45 9.44 16.33
CA ASN A 272 -14.18 8.96 16.88
C ASN A 272 -13.23 8.56 15.73
N TYR A 273 -13.16 9.39 14.69
CA TYR A 273 -12.30 9.19 13.53
C TYR A 273 -10.82 9.31 13.92
N LYS A 274 -10.21 8.19 14.28
CA LYS A 274 -8.77 8.11 14.60
C LYS A 274 -7.93 7.89 13.34
N LYS A 275 -8.17 8.63 12.25
CA LYS A 275 -7.47 8.42 10.96
C LYS A 275 -5.96 8.30 11.18
N GLY A 276 -5.35 7.25 10.64
CA GLY A 276 -3.92 6.97 10.79
C GLY A 276 -3.47 6.37 12.13
N LYS A 277 -4.37 6.15 13.10
CA LYS A 277 -4.07 5.34 14.30
C LYS A 277 -4.28 3.86 14.00
N PHE A 278 -3.46 3.01 14.60
CA PHE A 278 -3.59 1.56 14.44
C PHE A 278 -4.88 1.02 15.07
N VAL A 279 -5.54 0.11 14.37
CA VAL A 279 -6.66 -0.67 14.87
C VAL A 279 -6.14 -1.75 15.82
N LYS A 280 -6.75 -1.84 17.01
CA LYS A 280 -6.37 -2.76 18.08
C LYS A 280 -7.41 -3.85 18.27
N VAL A 281 -7.00 -4.94 18.91
CA VAL A 281 -7.96 -5.97 19.34
C VAL A 281 -9.00 -5.36 20.29
N GLY A 282 -10.27 -5.69 20.08
CA GLY A 282 -11.37 -5.20 20.90
C GLY A 282 -11.88 -3.81 20.54
N ASP A 283 -11.24 -3.11 19.60
CA ASP A 283 -11.76 -1.85 19.05
C ASP A 283 -13.15 -2.09 18.42
N ILE A 284 -13.99 -1.06 18.49
CA ILE A 284 -15.26 -1.00 17.78
C ILE A 284 -15.05 -0.13 16.54
N ILE A 285 -15.34 -0.70 15.38
CA ILE A 285 -15.08 -0.11 14.07
C ILE A 285 -16.35 -0.14 13.22
N ARG A 286 -16.35 0.62 12.13
CA ARG A 286 -17.36 0.52 11.07
C ARG A 286 -16.67 0.30 9.73
N PHE A 287 -17.36 -0.37 8.82
CA PHE A 287 -16.94 -0.51 7.43
C PHE A 287 -17.93 0.26 6.56
N GLU A 288 -17.45 1.27 5.83
CA GLU A 288 -18.24 1.93 4.79
C GLU A 288 -17.84 1.37 3.43
N HIS A 289 -18.84 0.94 2.67
CA HIS A 289 -18.68 0.44 1.31
C HIS A 289 -18.39 1.62 0.37
N ILE A 290 -17.21 1.63 -0.25
CA ILE A 290 -16.68 2.79 -0.98
C ILE A 290 -17.62 3.26 -2.10
N LYS A 291 -18.19 2.31 -2.86
CA LYS A 291 -18.92 2.67 -4.07
C LYS A 291 -20.31 3.23 -3.78
N THR A 292 -20.97 2.75 -2.73
CA THR A 292 -22.33 3.18 -2.39
C THR A 292 -22.38 4.13 -1.18
N GLY A 293 -21.27 4.34 -0.48
CA GLY A 293 -21.19 5.18 0.72
C GLY A 293 -21.99 4.65 1.91
N ARG A 294 -22.43 3.38 1.85
CA ARG A 294 -23.29 2.77 2.87
C ARG A 294 -22.46 1.96 3.87
N ASN A 295 -22.90 1.88 5.11
CA ASN A 295 -22.22 1.13 6.17
C ASN A 295 -22.63 -0.33 6.17
N LEU A 296 -21.68 -1.21 6.47
CA LEU A 296 -21.96 -2.61 6.84
C LEU A 296 -22.80 -2.61 8.12
N HIS A 297 -24.02 -3.14 8.02
CA HIS A 297 -25.08 -2.94 9.00
C HIS A 297 -25.77 -4.27 9.33
N SER A 298 -26.26 -4.41 10.55
CA SER A 298 -27.15 -5.52 10.89
C SER A 298 -28.05 -5.19 12.07
N HIS A 299 -29.22 -5.80 12.12
CA HIS A 299 -30.22 -5.52 13.15
C HIS A 299 -30.84 -6.80 13.70
N SER A 300 -31.24 -6.75 14.96
CA SER A 300 -31.93 -7.86 15.60
C SER A 300 -33.32 -8.09 15.00
N GLY A 301 -33.71 -9.36 14.88
CA GLY A 301 -35.09 -9.73 14.55
C GLY A 301 -35.39 -9.84 13.06
N ILE A 302 -34.49 -9.41 12.17
CA ILE A 302 -34.64 -9.61 10.72
C ILE A 302 -33.76 -10.78 10.28
N LYS A 303 -34.36 -11.67 9.49
CA LYS A 303 -33.74 -12.90 9.04
C LYS A 303 -33.30 -12.79 7.58
N SER A 304 -32.15 -13.36 7.26
CA SER A 304 -31.70 -13.52 5.89
C SER A 304 -32.65 -14.44 5.12
N PRO A 305 -32.82 -14.22 3.81
CA PRO A 305 -33.84 -14.89 3.02
C PRO A 305 -33.61 -16.40 2.85
N THR A 306 -32.37 -16.87 2.94
CA THR A 306 -32.03 -18.25 2.57
C THR A 306 -31.81 -19.12 3.80
N THR A 307 -31.01 -18.68 4.77
CA THR A 307 -30.65 -19.49 5.94
C THR A 307 -31.42 -19.17 7.20
N ASN A 308 -32.27 -18.14 7.18
CA ASN A 308 -32.97 -17.64 8.36
C ASN A 308 -32.05 -17.15 9.50
N GLN A 309 -30.75 -16.97 9.24
CA GLN A 309 -29.81 -16.35 10.17
C GLN A 309 -30.07 -14.83 10.24
N GLN A 310 -29.39 -14.09 11.11
CA GLN A 310 -29.62 -12.64 11.19
C GLN A 310 -29.12 -11.97 9.91
N GLU A 311 -29.96 -11.11 9.33
CA GLU A 311 -29.67 -10.42 8.07
C GLU A 311 -28.55 -9.39 8.24
N ILE A 312 -27.68 -9.29 7.24
CA ILE A 312 -26.66 -8.24 7.13
C ILE A 312 -26.92 -7.43 5.87
N THR A 313 -26.72 -6.12 5.94
CA THR A 313 -27.10 -5.18 4.90
C THR A 313 -26.05 -4.07 4.75
N CYS A 314 -26.21 -3.27 3.71
CA CYS A 314 -25.61 -1.95 3.60
C CYS A 314 -26.69 -0.89 3.87
N TYR A 315 -26.50 -0.07 4.92
CA TYR A 315 -27.46 0.94 5.35
C TYR A 315 -26.82 2.34 5.44
N GLY A 316 -27.65 3.38 5.48
CA GLY A 316 -27.19 4.76 5.61
C GLY A 316 -26.67 5.35 4.30
N ASN A 317 -25.94 6.47 4.40
CA ASN A 317 -25.35 7.15 3.25
C ASN A 317 -24.17 8.05 3.64
N PHE A 318 -23.10 8.05 2.83
CA PHE A 318 -21.85 8.79 3.03
C PHE A 318 -21.33 8.75 4.48
N GLY A 319 -21.26 7.55 5.04
CA GLY A 319 -20.75 7.31 6.40
C GLY A 319 -21.68 7.73 7.54
N ILE A 320 -22.89 8.22 7.22
CA ILE A 320 -23.98 8.43 8.17
C ILE A 320 -24.76 7.13 8.34
N GLY A 321 -24.85 6.63 9.56
CA GLY A 321 -25.78 5.58 9.94
C GLY A 321 -26.06 5.59 11.44
N ASP A 322 -26.11 4.43 12.08
CA ASP A 322 -26.52 4.29 13.48
C ASP A 322 -25.67 3.26 14.24
N SER A 323 -26.09 2.90 15.46
CA SER A 323 -25.34 1.96 16.30
C SER A 323 -25.28 0.52 15.76
N ASN A 324 -26.13 0.16 14.80
CA ASN A 324 -26.13 -1.16 14.14
C ASN A 324 -25.05 -1.30 13.05
N ASP A 325 -24.28 -0.22 12.81
CA ASP A 325 -23.09 -0.26 11.94
C ASP A 325 -21.83 -0.69 12.71
N ASN A 326 -21.93 -0.87 14.03
CA ASN A 326 -20.78 -1.05 14.90
C ASN A 326 -20.36 -2.52 15.00
N TRP A 327 -19.09 -2.78 14.67
CA TRP A 327 -18.48 -4.11 14.71
C TRP A 327 -17.28 -4.12 15.65
N LYS A 328 -17.31 -5.00 16.64
CA LYS A 328 -16.16 -5.25 17.52
C LYS A 328 -15.21 -6.23 16.87
N ILE A 329 -13.97 -5.80 16.64
CA ILE A 329 -12.94 -6.65 16.02
C ILE A 329 -12.25 -7.53 17.07
N LYS A 330 -12.07 -8.82 16.76
CA LYS A 330 -11.24 -9.75 17.53
C LYS A 330 -10.22 -10.41 16.62
N PHE A 331 -9.04 -10.72 17.15
CA PHE A 331 -8.03 -11.49 16.44
C PHE A 331 -8.06 -12.93 16.90
N LYS A 332 -7.87 -13.87 15.97
CA LYS A 332 -7.83 -15.30 16.30
C LYS A 332 -6.60 -15.66 17.14
N ASP A 333 -5.47 -15.01 16.88
CA ASP A 333 -4.27 -15.09 17.71
C ASP A 333 -4.35 -14.06 18.86
N SER A 334 -4.59 -14.56 20.08
CA SER A 334 -4.75 -13.74 21.29
C SER A 334 -3.49 -12.98 21.71
N LYS A 335 -2.31 -13.35 21.19
CA LYS A 335 -1.06 -12.64 21.48
C LYS A 335 -0.95 -11.33 20.70
N LYS A 336 -1.72 -11.16 19.62
CA LYS A 336 -1.69 -9.96 18.80
C LYS A 336 -2.50 -8.84 19.45
N LYS A 337 -1.90 -7.65 19.53
CA LYS A 337 -2.56 -6.44 20.05
C LYS A 337 -2.97 -5.46 18.95
N LEU A 338 -2.32 -5.52 17.78
CA LEU A 338 -2.59 -4.69 16.61
C LEU A 338 -3.05 -5.55 15.43
N TRP A 339 -3.95 -5.00 14.62
CA TRP A 339 -4.35 -5.64 13.37
C TRP A 339 -3.23 -5.52 12.34
N LYS A 340 -2.63 -6.64 11.99
CA LYS A 340 -1.69 -6.76 10.86
C LYS A 340 -2.36 -7.54 9.74
N GLY A 341 -1.95 -7.32 8.49
CA GLY A 341 -2.67 -7.88 7.33
C GLY A 341 -2.79 -9.40 7.32
N LYS A 342 -1.82 -10.14 7.87
CA LYS A 342 -1.90 -11.61 7.98
C LYS A 342 -2.74 -12.13 9.16
N ASN A 343 -3.28 -11.26 10.02
CA ASN A 343 -4.11 -11.72 11.14
C ASN A 343 -5.45 -12.25 10.61
N THR A 344 -5.87 -13.43 11.08
CA THR A 344 -7.28 -13.82 10.98
C THR A 344 -8.08 -13.05 12.03
N ILE A 345 -9.18 -12.44 11.61
CA ILE A 345 -10.07 -11.65 12.44
C ILE A 345 -11.48 -12.24 12.47
N THR A 346 -12.24 -11.87 13.49
CA THR A 346 -13.71 -12.00 13.50
C THR A 346 -14.32 -10.64 13.82
N LEU A 347 -15.52 -10.39 13.29
CA LEU A 347 -16.26 -9.15 13.47
C LEU A 347 -17.56 -9.48 14.20
N THR A 348 -17.71 -8.98 15.43
CA THR A 348 -18.92 -9.18 16.24
C THR A 348 -19.78 -7.93 16.16
N HIS A 349 -20.99 -8.06 15.64
CA HIS A 349 -21.97 -6.98 15.63
C HIS A 349 -22.30 -6.58 17.08
N VAL A 350 -22.11 -5.30 17.42
CA VAL A 350 -22.13 -4.85 18.82
C VAL A 350 -23.50 -5.03 19.47
N ASN A 351 -24.57 -4.67 18.76
CA ASN A 351 -25.92 -4.67 19.35
C ASN A 351 -26.50 -6.08 19.53
N THR A 352 -26.11 -7.07 18.71
CA THR A 352 -26.66 -8.43 18.81
C THR A 352 -25.68 -9.47 19.35
N GLY A 353 -24.40 -9.14 19.45
CA GLY A 353 -23.35 -10.07 19.88
C GLY A 353 -23.05 -11.21 18.91
N ALA A 354 -23.76 -11.26 17.78
CA ALA A 354 -23.57 -12.22 16.70
C ALA A 354 -22.43 -11.76 15.77
N LYS A 355 -21.88 -12.64 14.94
CA LYS A 355 -20.70 -12.36 14.11
C LYS A 355 -20.99 -12.39 12.63
N LEU A 356 -20.20 -11.62 11.88
CA LEU A 356 -20.14 -11.70 10.43
C LEU A 356 -19.76 -13.11 9.99
N HIS A 357 -20.64 -13.74 9.22
CA HIS A 357 -20.59 -15.16 8.88
C HIS A 357 -20.86 -15.35 7.39
N SER A 358 -20.24 -16.37 6.79
CA SER A 358 -20.54 -16.77 5.42
C SER A 358 -20.19 -18.23 5.17
N HIS A 359 -20.95 -18.92 4.33
CA HIS A 359 -20.75 -20.34 4.04
C HIS A 359 -20.81 -20.60 2.53
N SER A 360 -20.19 -21.69 2.09
CA SER A 360 -20.19 -22.10 0.69
C SER A 360 -21.59 -22.49 0.21
N ASN A 361 -21.80 -22.39 -1.11
CA ASN A 361 -22.93 -22.96 -1.84
C ASN A 361 -24.34 -22.46 -1.47
N ILE A 362 -24.43 -21.35 -0.74
CA ILE A 362 -25.71 -20.70 -0.44
C ILE A 362 -25.66 -19.30 -1.01
N THR A 363 -26.70 -18.92 -1.76
CA THR A 363 -26.77 -17.65 -2.47
C THR A 363 -28.06 -16.89 -2.15
N ILE A 364 -28.06 -15.61 -2.48
CA ILE A 364 -29.21 -14.71 -2.31
C ILE A 364 -29.69 -14.15 -3.66
N VAL A 365 -30.43 -13.03 -3.63
CA VAL A 365 -31.10 -12.45 -4.80
C VAL A 365 -30.17 -12.24 -6.00
N SER A 366 -28.95 -11.74 -5.77
CA SER A 366 -27.93 -11.57 -6.82
C SER A 366 -27.29 -12.84 -7.36
N LYS A 367 -27.63 -14.01 -6.77
CA LYS A 367 -26.96 -15.30 -6.99
C LYS A 367 -25.49 -15.32 -6.53
N GLN A 368 -25.05 -14.33 -5.75
CA GLN A 368 -23.76 -14.35 -5.08
C GLN A 368 -23.86 -15.02 -3.70
N GLN A 369 -22.72 -15.40 -3.13
CA GLN A 369 -22.68 -16.16 -1.88
C GLN A 369 -23.24 -15.31 -0.73
N GLU A 370 -24.13 -15.91 0.08
CA GLU A 370 -24.76 -15.26 1.22
C GLU A 370 -23.71 -14.88 2.28
N VAL A 371 -23.87 -13.68 2.82
CA VAL A 371 -23.24 -13.25 4.07
C VAL A 371 -24.38 -12.99 5.05
N THR A 372 -24.15 -13.32 6.31
CA THR A 372 -25.14 -13.20 7.39
C THR A 372 -24.46 -12.72 8.67
N VAL A 373 -25.25 -12.61 9.73
CA VAL A 373 -24.76 -12.52 11.10
C VAL A 373 -25.26 -13.73 11.89
N TYR A 374 -24.36 -14.44 12.57
CA TYR A 374 -24.69 -15.69 13.27
C TYR A 374 -24.17 -15.71 14.71
N LYS A 375 -24.98 -16.24 15.64
CA LYS A 375 -24.65 -16.23 17.08
C LYS A 375 -23.67 -17.32 17.47
N GLU A 376 -23.75 -18.49 16.86
CA GLU A 376 -22.88 -19.61 17.20
C GLU A 376 -21.53 -19.43 16.52
N ARG A 377 -20.46 -19.80 17.22
CA ARG A 377 -19.10 -19.67 16.71
C ARG A 377 -18.70 -20.89 15.90
N ASP A 378 -18.23 -20.68 14.69
CA ASP A 378 -17.58 -21.70 13.88
C ASP A 378 -16.38 -21.11 13.09
N SER A 379 -15.86 -21.86 12.11
CA SER A 379 -14.79 -21.38 11.24
C SER A 379 -15.25 -20.45 10.12
N ASN A 380 -16.55 -20.28 9.90
CA ASN A 380 -17.14 -19.39 8.90
C ASN A 380 -17.23 -17.93 9.40
N ASP A 381 -16.88 -17.70 10.67
CA ASP A 381 -16.64 -16.38 11.25
C ASP A 381 -15.28 -15.76 10.84
N ASP A 382 -14.37 -16.54 10.23
CA ASP A 382 -12.98 -16.15 10.01
C ASP A 382 -12.82 -15.30 8.74
N TRP A 383 -12.29 -14.09 8.89
CA TRP A 383 -11.96 -13.18 7.79
C TRP A 383 -10.48 -12.83 7.79
N VAL A 384 -9.93 -12.55 6.61
CA VAL A 384 -8.54 -12.09 6.43
C VAL A 384 -8.52 -10.87 5.52
N LEU A 385 -7.45 -10.07 5.63
CA LEU A 385 -7.21 -8.99 4.71
C LEU A 385 -6.72 -9.57 3.37
N ASP A 386 -7.34 -9.13 2.29
CA ASP A 386 -7.01 -9.55 0.92
C ASP A 386 -6.12 -8.54 0.21
N ALA A 387 -6.48 -7.25 0.30
CA ALA A 387 -5.75 -6.14 -0.30
C ALA A 387 -5.98 -4.84 0.51
N LEU A 388 -5.11 -3.85 0.32
CA LEU A 388 -5.29 -2.49 0.84
C LEU A 388 -4.76 -1.43 -0.13
N ILE A 389 -5.23 -0.19 0.03
CA ILE A 389 -4.69 1.03 -0.62
C ILE A 389 -4.38 2.11 0.40
#